data_AF-A0A4U1IB34-F1
#
_entry.id   AF-A0A4U1IB34-F1
#
_cell.length_a   1.000
_cell.length_b   1.000
_cell.length_c   1.000
_cell.angle_alpha   90.00
_cell.angle_beta   90.00
_cell.angle_gamma   90.00
#
_symmetry.space_group_name_H-M   'P 1'
#
loop_
_entity.id
_entity.type
_entity.pdbx_description
1 polymer ?
#
loop_
_entity_poly.entity_id
_entity_poly.type
_entity_poly.pdbx_seq_one_letter_code
_entity_poly.pdbx_strand_id
1 'polypeptide(L)'
;MSLFGVGCGGSARDVRVLAWVHAQSVAPQSTQEISLPGDLVGASADARVHVARLADGRTCILLKKSIGWKSNFEGGLLCDAPLLPAEIVAAPPASRAYVSLPGHAVFEELYVRTQHDKRTFDVYFDLN
;
A
#
# COMPACT_ATOMS: atom_id res chain seq x y z
N MET A 1 14.50 -3.05 23.94
CA MET A 1 13.34 -3.92 24.21
C MET A 1 12.15 -3.36 23.43
N SER A 2 11.89 -3.86 22.22
CA SER A 2 10.74 -3.44 21.42
C SER A 2 9.65 -4.50 21.50
N LEU A 3 8.51 -4.10 22.03
CA LEU A 3 7.25 -4.84 21.97
C LEU A 3 6.60 -4.55 20.61
N PHE A 4 6.72 -5.47 19.65
CA PHE A 4 5.78 -5.51 18.53
C PHE A 4 4.61 -6.40 18.96
N GLY A 5 3.58 -5.74 19.49
CA GLY A 5 2.30 -6.33 19.82
C GLY A 5 1.60 -6.83 18.55
N VAL A 6 1.08 -8.04 18.68
CA VAL A 6 0.37 -8.82 17.67
C VAL A 6 -0.95 -8.14 17.32
N GLY A 7 -1.16 -7.90 16.02
CA GLY A 7 -2.40 -7.37 15.46
C GLY A 7 -2.16 -6.59 14.18
N CYS A 8 -1.42 -7.16 13.20
CA CYS A 8 -1.27 -6.54 11.89
C CYS A 8 -1.96 -7.45 10.87
N GLY A 9 -2.98 -6.93 10.18
CA GLY A 9 -3.68 -7.66 9.10
C GLY A 9 -2.83 -7.93 7.86
N GLY A 10 -1.56 -7.50 7.84
CA GLY A 10 -0.62 -7.77 6.75
C GLY A 10 0.01 -9.16 6.87
N SER A 11 0.20 -9.85 5.75
CA SER A 11 0.90 -11.14 5.78
C SER A 11 2.34 -10.95 6.25
N ALA A 12 2.93 -11.99 6.85
CA ALA A 12 4.35 -11.95 7.24
C ALA A 12 5.29 -11.58 6.08
N ARG A 13 4.88 -11.88 4.85
CA ARG A 13 5.59 -11.49 3.62
C ARG A 13 5.52 -9.98 3.37
N ASP A 14 4.34 -9.37 3.52
CA ASP A 14 4.17 -7.92 3.28
C ASP A 14 4.98 -7.09 4.30
N VAL A 15 5.03 -7.54 5.56
CA VAL A 15 5.88 -6.93 6.60
C VAL A 15 7.38 -7.02 6.23
N ARG A 16 7.82 -8.15 5.67
CA ARG A 16 9.20 -8.30 5.18
C ARG A 16 9.51 -7.38 4.00
N VAL A 17 8.55 -7.18 3.08
CA VAL A 17 8.69 -6.20 1.99
C VAL A 17 8.84 -4.80 2.55
N LEU A 18 7.98 -4.39 3.49
CA LEU A 18 8.06 -3.06 4.10
C LEU A 18 9.41 -2.83 4.77
N ALA A 19 9.89 -3.80 5.55
CA ALA A 19 11.22 -3.74 6.17
C ALA A 19 12.35 -3.61 5.14
N TRP A 20 12.28 -4.36 4.03
CA TRP A 20 13.26 -4.26 2.94
C TRP A 20 13.19 -2.90 2.21
N VAL A 21 11.99 -2.34 2.01
CA VAL A 21 11.78 -1.02 1.40
C VAL A 21 12.44 0.08 2.23
N HIS A 22 12.39 0.00 3.56
CA HIS A 22 13.08 0.97 4.43
C HIS A 22 14.59 1.04 4.18
N ALA A 23 15.22 -0.04 3.68
CA ALA A 23 16.64 -0.03 3.33
C ALA A 23 16.94 0.62 1.96
N GLN A 24 15.92 0.89 1.13
CA GLN A 24 16.11 1.40 -0.24
C GLN A 24 16.28 2.93 -0.33
N SER A 25 16.24 3.65 0.79
CA SER A 25 16.46 5.11 0.85
C SER A 25 15.58 5.92 -0.11
N VAL A 26 14.29 5.59 -0.19
CA VAL A 26 13.31 6.34 -1.00
C VAL A 26 13.20 7.77 -0.50
N ALA A 27 13.30 8.74 -1.41
CA ALA A 27 13.28 10.16 -1.07
C ALA A 27 11.96 10.58 -0.39
N PRO A 28 11.98 11.52 0.57
CA PRO A 28 10.74 12.08 1.13
C PRO A 28 9.84 12.69 0.05
N GLN A 29 8.52 12.65 0.27
CA GLN A 29 7.49 13.18 -0.64
C GLN A 29 7.61 12.66 -2.08
N SER A 30 8.02 11.40 -2.24
CA SER A 30 8.21 10.79 -3.54
C SER A 30 7.46 9.46 -3.65
N THR A 31 7.26 9.05 -4.89
CA THR A 31 6.72 7.74 -5.24
C THR A 31 7.71 7.03 -6.15
N GLN A 32 8.00 5.77 -5.83
CA GLN A 32 8.94 4.97 -6.60
C GLN A 32 8.41 3.56 -6.79
N GLU A 33 8.66 2.99 -7.96
CA GLU A 33 8.48 1.57 -8.22
C GLU A 33 9.83 0.88 -8.11
N ILE A 34 9.90 -0.21 -7.33
CA ILE A 34 11.15 -0.92 -7.07
C ILE A 34 10.95 -2.41 -7.34
N SER A 35 11.88 -3.02 -8.08
CA SER A 35 11.91 -4.47 -8.29
C SER A 35 12.17 -5.19 -6.97
N LEU A 36 11.36 -6.18 -6.65
CA LEU A 36 11.52 -7.00 -5.45
C LEU A 36 12.73 -7.94 -5.59
N PRO A 37 13.46 -8.21 -4.50
CA PRO A 37 14.53 -9.21 -4.51
C PRO A 37 13.95 -10.61 -4.69
N GLY A 38 14.79 -11.56 -5.12
CA GLY A 38 14.38 -12.91 -5.52
C GLY A 38 13.52 -13.67 -4.51
N ASP A 39 13.74 -13.48 -3.22
CA ASP A 39 12.98 -14.12 -2.15
C ASP A 39 11.62 -13.45 -1.83
N LEU A 40 11.40 -12.25 -2.38
CA LEU A 40 10.18 -11.46 -2.21
C LEU A 40 9.37 -11.29 -3.51
N VAL A 41 9.86 -11.74 -4.67
CA VAL A 41 9.14 -11.58 -5.96
C VAL A 41 7.71 -12.10 -5.92
N GLY A 42 7.44 -13.18 -5.18
CA GLY A 42 6.09 -13.73 -4.98
C GLY A 42 5.18 -12.90 -4.06
N ALA A 43 5.60 -11.70 -3.64
CA ALA A 43 4.75 -10.77 -2.91
C ALA A 43 3.89 -9.90 -3.84
N SER A 44 4.28 -9.74 -5.11
CA SER A 44 3.54 -9.00 -6.14
C SER A 44 3.48 -9.81 -7.44
N ALA A 45 2.40 -9.65 -8.20
CA ALA A 45 2.17 -10.34 -9.47
C ALA A 45 3.18 -9.93 -10.56
N ASP A 46 3.69 -8.71 -10.49
CA ASP A 46 4.67 -8.15 -11.43
C ASP A 46 6.10 -8.14 -10.86
N ALA A 47 6.32 -8.79 -9.71
CA ALA A 47 7.58 -8.75 -8.96
C ALA A 47 8.07 -7.33 -8.62
N ARG A 48 7.18 -6.33 -8.54
CA ARG A 48 7.50 -4.96 -8.14
C ARG A 48 6.70 -4.54 -6.91
N VAL A 49 7.20 -3.53 -6.21
CA VAL A 49 6.48 -2.83 -5.15
C VAL A 49 6.43 -1.35 -5.48
N HIS A 50 5.26 -0.75 -5.35
CA HIS A 50 5.14 0.70 -5.37
C HIS A 50 5.32 1.21 -3.95
N VAL A 51 6.11 2.26 -3.79
CA VAL A 51 6.45 2.86 -2.50
C VAL A 51 6.09 4.34 -2.56
N ALA A 52 5.36 4.81 -1.57
CA ALA A 52 5.14 6.22 -1.30
C ALA A 52 5.79 6.59 0.03
N ARG A 53 6.67 7.60 0.02
CA ARG A 53 7.23 8.20 1.23
C ARG A 53 6.56 9.55 1.44
N LEU A 54 5.73 9.65 2.47
CA LEU A 54 4.87 10.81 2.73
C LEU A 54 5.65 11.96 3.37
N ALA A 55 5.06 13.16 3.37
CA ALA A 55 5.66 14.38 3.93
C ALA A 55 5.93 14.29 5.44
N ASP A 56 5.11 13.53 6.17
CA ASP A 56 5.28 13.30 7.60
C ASP A 56 6.23 12.13 7.93
N GLY A 57 6.89 11.56 6.91
CA GLY A 57 7.87 10.50 7.07
C GLY A 57 7.27 9.10 7.18
N ARG A 58 5.97 8.90 6.95
CA ARG A 58 5.40 7.55 6.78
C ARG A 58 5.82 6.93 5.44
N THR A 59 6.00 5.61 5.42
CA THR A 59 6.15 4.82 4.21
C THR A 59 4.92 3.95 4.01
N CYS A 60 4.32 4.06 2.83
CA CYS A 60 3.28 3.15 2.37
C CYS A 60 3.80 2.34 1.18
N ILE A 61 3.48 1.05 1.16
CA ILE A 61 3.77 0.14 0.05
C ILE A 61 2.49 -0.39 -0.55
N LEU A 62 2.47 -0.55 -1.86
CA LEU A 62 1.41 -1.20 -2.60
C LEU A 62 1.97 -2.41 -3.35
N LEU A 63 1.39 -3.56 -3.06
CA LEU A 63 1.71 -4.85 -3.65
C LEU A 63 0.53 -5.34 -4.47
N LYS A 64 0.66 -5.40 -5.80
CA LYS A 64 -0.39 -5.87 -6.70
C LYS A 64 -0.44 -7.40 -6.65
N LYS A 65 -1.54 -7.99 -6.19
CA LYS A 65 -1.70 -9.45 -6.10
C LYS A 65 -2.30 -10.03 -7.38
N SER A 66 -3.08 -9.25 -8.11
CA SER A 66 -3.58 -9.60 -9.45
C SER A 66 -3.61 -8.35 -10.33
N ILE A 67 -3.34 -8.51 -11.62
CA ILE A 67 -3.41 -7.45 -12.62
C ILE A 67 -4.30 -7.94 -13.76
N GLY A 68 -5.39 -7.23 -14.00
CA GLY A 68 -6.38 -7.52 -15.03
C GLY A 68 -6.25 -6.63 -16.26
N TRP A 69 -7.35 -6.53 -17.00
CA TRP A 69 -7.44 -5.72 -18.22
C TRP A 69 -7.20 -4.23 -17.93
N LYS A 70 -6.59 -3.50 -18.88
CA LYS A 70 -6.27 -2.06 -18.75
C LYS A 70 -5.45 -1.68 -17.51
N SER A 71 -4.68 -2.61 -16.94
CA SER A 71 -3.92 -2.39 -15.70
C SER A 71 -4.79 -2.18 -14.45
N ASN A 72 -6.08 -2.56 -14.50
CA ASN A 72 -6.87 -2.75 -13.28
C ASN A 72 -6.16 -3.77 -12.40
N PHE A 73 -6.17 -3.58 -11.08
CA PHE A 73 -5.46 -4.49 -10.19
C PHE A 73 -6.19 -4.65 -8.87
N GLU A 74 -5.91 -5.76 -8.20
CA GLU A 74 -6.21 -5.96 -6.78
C GLU A 74 -4.90 -6.16 -6.04
N GLY A 75 -4.81 -5.66 -4.82
CA GLY A 75 -3.56 -5.60 -4.08
C GLY A 75 -3.71 -5.38 -2.59
N GLY A 76 -2.59 -5.37 -1.90
CA GLY A 76 -2.49 -4.94 -0.51
C GLY A 76 -1.79 -3.60 -0.40
N LEU A 77 -2.38 -2.66 0.33
CA LEU A 77 -1.74 -1.44 0.79
C LEU A 77 -1.33 -1.62 2.25
N LEU A 78 -0.05 -1.37 2.55
CA LEU A 78 0.50 -1.45 3.90
C LEU A 78 1.34 -0.20 4.21
N CYS A 79 1.08 0.45 5.33
CA CYS A 79 1.88 1.58 5.83
C CYS A 79 2.60 1.24 7.14
N ASP A 80 3.77 1.83 7.37
CA ASP A 80 4.57 1.69 8.59
C ASP A 80 3.91 2.33 9.83
N ALA A 81 3.04 3.33 9.61
CA ALA A 81 2.19 3.93 10.63
C ALA A 81 0.75 4.13 10.12
N PRO A 82 -0.22 4.38 11.01
CA PRO A 82 -1.63 4.55 10.63
C PRO A 82 -1.83 5.66 9.58
N LEU A 83 -2.74 5.43 8.65
CA LEU A 83 -3.33 6.47 7.80
C LEU A 83 -4.14 7.46 8.65
N LEU A 84 -4.07 8.72 8.24
CA LEU A 84 -4.89 9.80 8.76
C LEU A 84 -6.34 9.60 8.31
N PRO A 85 -7.34 10.02 9.11
CA PRO A 85 -8.73 9.91 8.71
C PRO A 85 -9.05 10.60 7.37
N ALA A 86 -8.34 11.69 7.04
CA ALA A 86 -8.51 12.42 5.78
C ALA A 86 -7.98 11.66 4.54
N GLU A 87 -7.11 10.67 4.74
CA GLU A 87 -6.56 9.83 3.67
C GLU A 87 -7.49 8.64 3.36
N ILE A 88 -8.48 8.38 4.21
CA ILE A 88 -9.49 7.34 4.03
C ILE A 88 -10.81 8.04 3.68
N VAL A 89 -11.07 8.17 2.39
CA VAL A 89 -12.24 8.89 1.88
C VAL A 89 -13.44 7.95 1.89
N ALA A 90 -14.36 8.18 2.83
CA ALA A 90 -15.68 7.57 2.81
C ALA A 90 -16.59 8.39 1.88
N ALA A 91 -17.09 7.77 0.81
CA ALA A 91 -18.01 8.43 -0.10
C ALA A 91 -19.48 8.16 0.31
N PRO A 92 -20.35 9.18 0.35
CA PRO A 92 -21.78 9.00 0.59
C PRO A 92 -22.46 8.17 -0.51
N PRO A 93 -23.70 7.71 -0.25
CA PRO A 93 -24.06 6.35 0.13
C PRO A 93 -23.91 5.29 -0.98
N ALA A 94 -23.39 5.65 -2.16
CA ALA A 94 -23.27 4.76 -3.32
C ALA A 94 -21.82 4.46 -3.73
N SER A 95 -20.83 5.27 -3.32
CA SER A 95 -19.43 5.04 -3.71
C SER A 95 -18.66 4.32 -2.61
N ARG A 96 -17.80 3.39 -3.03
CA ARG A 96 -16.97 2.59 -2.13
C ARG A 96 -15.90 3.49 -1.51
N ALA A 97 -15.56 3.24 -0.24
CA ALA A 97 -14.47 3.96 0.40
C ALA A 97 -13.16 3.72 -0.36
N TYR A 98 -12.29 4.72 -0.41
CA TYR A 98 -10.98 4.62 -1.05
C TYR A 98 -9.91 5.32 -0.21
N VAL A 99 -8.67 4.84 -0.35
CA VAL A 99 -7.50 5.54 0.15
C VAL A 99 -7.02 6.51 -0.91
N SER A 100 -6.71 7.74 -0.49
CA SER A 100 -6.13 8.78 -1.35
C SER A 100 -4.92 9.39 -0.66
N LEU A 101 -3.76 9.26 -1.30
CA LEU A 101 -2.51 9.93 -0.92
C LEU A 101 -2.17 10.97 -2.00
N PRO A 102 -2.63 12.23 -1.87
CA PRO A 102 -2.48 13.24 -2.92
C PRO A 102 -1.02 13.50 -3.29
N GLY A 103 -0.72 13.60 -4.59
CA GLY A 103 0.63 13.78 -5.11
C GLY A 103 1.43 12.48 -5.22
N HIS A 104 0.80 11.33 -4.93
CA HIS A 104 1.43 10.01 -5.00
C HIS A 104 0.83 9.10 -6.09
N ALA A 105 0.33 9.68 -7.18
CA ALA A 105 -0.04 8.98 -8.43
C ALA A 105 -0.86 7.69 -8.22
N VAL A 106 -0.23 6.51 -8.29
CA VAL A 106 -0.89 5.19 -8.13
C VAL A 106 -1.57 5.01 -6.75
N PHE A 107 -1.30 5.88 -5.79
CA PHE A 107 -1.91 5.88 -4.45
C PHE A 107 -3.08 6.87 -4.29
N GLU A 108 -3.49 7.59 -5.34
CA GLU A 108 -4.48 8.67 -5.22
C GLU A 108 -5.94 8.17 -5.17
N GLU A 109 -6.24 6.99 -5.71
CA GLU A 109 -7.60 6.45 -5.74
C GLU A 109 -7.61 4.92 -5.62
N LEU A 110 -7.28 4.43 -4.43
CA LEU A 110 -7.24 3.00 -4.12
C LEU A 110 -8.52 2.58 -3.41
N TYR A 111 -9.47 1.99 -4.14
CA TYR A 111 -10.73 1.54 -3.55
C TYR A 111 -10.50 0.44 -2.53
N VAL A 112 -11.06 0.60 -1.33
CA VAL A 112 -10.91 -0.35 -0.22
C VAL A 112 -11.93 -1.46 -0.38
N ARG A 113 -11.44 -2.69 -0.51
CA ARG A 113 -12.25 -3.92 -0.42
C ARG A 113 -12.44 -4.34 1.03
N THR A 114 -11.35 -4.39 1.77
CA THR A 114 -11.32 -4.78 3.18
C THR A 114 -10.37 -3.86 3.92
N GLN A 115 -10.82 -3.32 5.05
CA GLN A 115 -9.96 -2.62 5.99
C GLN A 115 -9.66 -3.55 7.16
N HIS A 116 -8.39 -3.92 7.34
CA HIS A 116 -7.98 -4.76 8.47
C HIS A 116 -7.72 -3.91 9.72
N ASP A 117 -7.03 -2.80 9.53
CA ASP A 117 -6.76 -1.79 10.56
C ASP A 117 -6.52 -0.42 9.87
N LYS A 118 -5.85 0.53 10.53
CA LYS A 118 -5.53 1.85 9.93
C LYS A 118 -4.25 1.85 9.09
N ARG A 119 -3.55 0.73 8.97
CA ARG A 119 -2.27 0.56 8.28
C ARG A 119 -2.37 -0.41 7.11
N THR A 120 -3.26 -1.39 7.19
CA THR A 120 -3.39 -2.48 6.21
C THR A 120 -4.78 -2.50 5.59
N PHE A 121 -4.80 -2.48 4.26
CA PHE A 121 -6.00 -2.45 3.45
C PHE A 121 -5.85 -3.42 2.27
N ASP A 122 -6.87 -4.21 2.00
CA ASP A 122 -7.03 -4.85 0.71
C ASP A 122 -7.68 -3.82 -0.22
N VAL A 123 -6.99 -3.52 -1.32
CA VAL A 123 -7.38 -2.45 -2.25
C VAL A 123 -7.52 -2.98 -3.65
N TYR A 124 -8.22 -2.23 -4.48
CA TYR A 124 -8.24 -2.45 -5.92
C TYR A 124 -8.33 -1.11 -6.65
N PHE A 125 -7.93 -1.12 -7.92
CA PHE A 125 -8.03 0.00 -8.83
C PHE A 125 -8.82 -0.43 -10.06
N ASP A 126 -9.77 0.40 -10.46
CA ASP A 126 -10.68 0.13 -11.57
C ASP A 126 -10.81 1.36 -12.47
N LEU A 127 -10.29 1.26 -13.70
CA LEU A 127 -10.53 2.22 -14.76
C LEU A 127 -11.88 1.89 -15.42
N ASN A 128 -12.92 2.64 -15.02
CA ASN A 128 -14.21 2.65 -15.71
C ASN A 128 -14.07 3.08 -17.19
#